data_AF-A0A971MYS9-F1
#
_entry.id   AF-A0A971MYS9-F1
#
_cell.length_a   1.000
_cell.length_b   1.000
_cell.length_c   1.000
_cell.angle_alpha   90.00
_cell.angle_beta   90.00
_cell.angle_gamma   90.00
#
_symmetry.space_group_name_H-M   'P 1'
#
loop_
_entity.id
_entity.type
_entity.pdbx_description
1 polymer ?
#
loop_
_entity_poly.entity_id
_entity_poly.type
_entity_poly.pdbx_seq_one_letter_code
_entity_poly.pdbx_strand_id
1 'polypeptide(L)' 'FEPKGEISKAYGVYNEKRGISGRANIIVDEAGFISFAKEYKLSELPDIEEIIQKA' A
#
# COMPACT_ATOMS: atom_id res chain seq x y z
N PHE A 1 -1.18 -6.44 21.30
CA PHE A 1 -2.36 -5.85 20.67
C PHE A 1 -1.87 -4.86 19.62
N GLU A 2 -2.17 -5.08 18.35
CA GLU A 2 -1.57 -4.36 17.21
C GLU A 2 -2.66 -3.68 16.36
N PRO A 3 -3.42 -2.75 16.96
CA PRO A 3 -4.63 -2.18 16.34
C PRO A 3 -4.34 -1.37 15.07
N LYS A 4 -3.07 -1.09 14.78
CA LYS A 4 -2.62 -0.23 13.67
C LYS A 4 -2.31 -1.02 12.39
N GLY A 5 -2.32 -2.36 12.46
CA GLY A 5 -1.90 -3.23 11.35
C GLY A 5 -3.04 -3.87 10.57
N GLU A 6 -4.29 -3.80 11.02
CA GLU A 6 -5.39 -4.59 10.45
C GLU A 6 -5.58 -4.34 8.94
N ILE A 7 -5.66 -3.07 8.54
CA ILE A 7 -5.82 -2.69 7.13
C ILE A 7 -4.55 -3.04 6.33
N SER A 8 -3.36 -2.71 6.83
CA SER A 8 -2.13 -3.03 6.10
C SER A 8 -1.89 -4.54 5.94
N LYS A 9 -2.35 -5.36 6.90
CA LYS A 9 -2.36 -6.83 6.80
C LYS A 9 -3.39 -7.31 5.78
N ALA A 10 -4.60 -6.77 5.81
CA ALA A 10 -5.66 -7.10 4.85
C ALA A 10 -5.25 -6.81 3.39
N TYR A 11 -4.48 -5.73 3.19
CA TYR A 11 -3.95 -5.35 1.89
C TYR A 11 -2.57 -5.96 1.58
N GLY A 12 -2.02 -6.81 2.45
CA GLY A 12 -0.75 -7.52 2.20
C GLY A 12 0.52 -6.66 2.25
N VAL A 13 0.43 -5.43 2.77
CA VAL A 13 1.53 -4.45 2.83
C VAL A 13 2.08 -4.27 4.24
N TYR A 14 1.82 -5.21 5.15
CA TYR A 14 2.29 -5.09 6.53
C TYR A 14 3.70 -5.65 6.71
N ASN A 15 4.56 -4.89 7.38
CA ASN A 15 5.90 -5.33 7.72
C ASN A 15 5.91 -6.01 9.09
N GLU A 16 5.72 -7.33 9.09
CA GLU A 16 5.69 -8.18 10.30
C GLU A 16 6.97 -8.06 11.16
N LYS A 17 8.13 -7.79 10.56
CA LYS A 17 9.39 -7.64 11.31
C LYS A 17 9.48 -6.32 12.07
N ARG A 18 8.83 -5.27 11.57
CA ARG A 18 8.93 -3.90 12.12
C ARG A 18 7.67 -3.45 12.83
N GLY A 19 6.56 -4.19 12.71
CA GLY A 19 5.29 -3.86 13.34
C GLY A 19 4.63 -2.59 12.77
N ILE A 20 4.85 -2.29 11.48
CA ILE A 20 4.36 -1.09 10.80
C ILE A 20 3.89 -1.43 9.38
N SER A 21 3.10 -0.56 8.75
CA SER A 21 2.85 -0.67 7.32
C SER A 21 4.14 -0.45 6.51
N GLY A 22 4.29 -1.22 5.44
CA GLY A 22 5.18 -0.89 4.34
C GLY A 22 4.76 0.42 3.67
N ARG A 23 5.64 0.97 2.84
CA ARG A 23 5.31 2.10 1.97
C ARG A 23 4.64 1.52 0.73
N ALA A 24 3.38 1.81 0.49
CA ALA A 24 2.66 1.29 -0.65
C ALA A 24 1.64 2.30 -1.17
N ASN A 25 1.33 2.23 -2.46
CA ASN A 25 0.18 2.89 -3.07
C ASN A 25 -0.80 1.82 -3.53
N ILE A 26 -2.08 2.04 -3.22
CA ILE A 26 -3.17 1.14 -3.55
C ILE A 26 -4.29 2.00 -4.12
N ILE A 27 -4.72 1.70 -5.34
CA ILE A 27 -5.82 2.38 -6.02
C ILE A 27 -6.97 1.38 -6.10
N VAL A 28 -8.15 1.84 -5.71
CA VAL A 28 -9.39 1.08 -5.72
C VAL A 28 -10.32 1.75 -6.73
N ASP A 29 -10.86 0.96 -7.66
CA ASP A 29 -11.80 1.45 -8.66
C ASP A 29 -13.21 1.69 -8.07
N GLU A 30 -14.11 2.24 -8.89
CA GLU A 30 -15.49 2.56 -8.49
C GLU A 30 -16.32 1.32 -8.10
N ALA A 31 -15.93 0.13 -8.56
CA ALA A 31 -16.57 -1.13 -8.21
C ALA A 31 -16.00 -1.74 -6.91
N GLY A 32 -15.01 -1.09 -6.29
CA GLY A 32 -14.39 -1.52 -5.04
C GLY A 32 -13.27 -2.56 -5.23
N PHE A 33 -12.78 -2.76 -6.46
CA PHE A 33 -11.67 -3.67 -6.74
C PHE A 33 -10.33 -2.93 -6.79
N ILE A 34 -9.25 -3.64 -6.46
CA ILE A 34 -7.89 -3.09 -6.52
C ILE A 34 -7.46 -3.02 -7.98
N SER A 35 -7.36 -1.81 -8.53
CA SER A 35 -6.90 -1.55 -9.90
C SER A 35 -5.38 -1.41 -9.99
N PHE A 36 -4.73 -1.03 -8.89
CA PHE A 36 -3.29 -0.90 -8.78
C PHE A 36 -2.83 -1.12 -7.35
N ALA A 37 -1.75 -1.88 -7.15
CA ALA A 37 -1.09 -2.03 -5.87
C ALA A 37 0.42 -2.13 -6.09
N LYS A 38 1.20 -1.28 -5.42
CA LYS A 38 2.66 -1.30 -5.49
C LYS A 38 3.25 -0.99 -4.13
N GLU A 39 4.09 -1.90 -3.64
CA GLU A 39 4.90 -1.69 -2.45
C GLU A 39 6.30 -1.17 -2.85
N TYR A 40 6.80 -0.22 -2.08
CA TYR A 40 8.09 0.43 -2.29
C TYR A 40 9.03 0.08 -1.15
N LYS A 41 10.32 -0.03 -1.47
CA LYS A 41 11.36 -0.08 -0.44
C LYS A 41 11.33 1.21 0.37
N LEU A 42 11.73 1.15 1.63
CA LEU A 42 11.71 2.33 2.51
C LEU A 42 12.57 3.50 1.99
N SER A 43 13.64 3.19 1.26
CA SER A 43 14.55 4.13 0.63
C SER A 43 14.05 4.67 -0.72
N GLU A 44 12.95 4.13 -1.25
CA GLU A 44 12.41 4.48 -2.56
C GLU A 44 11.21 5.40 -2.38
N LEU A 45 11.19 6.49 -3.14
CA LEU A 45 10.04 7.37 -3.23
C LEU A 45 9.12 6.87 -4.34
N PRO A 46 7.80 6.88 -4.13
CA PRO A 46 6.87 6.58 -5.19
C PRO A 46 6.99 7.59 -6.32
N ASP A 47 6.92 7.11 -7.56
CA ASP A 47 6.73 7.98 -8.71
C ASP A 47 5.28 8.47 -8.73
N ILE A 48 5.10 9.78 -8.55
CA ILE A 48 3.78 10.41 -8.50
C ILE A 48 3.10 10.38 -9.87
N GLU A 49 3.86 10.52 -10.96
CA GLU A 49 3.28 10.52 -12.32
C GLU A 49 2.72 9.14 -12.67
N GLU A 50 3.42 8.07 -12.30
CA GLU A 50 2.95 6.68 -12.47
C GLU A 50 1.60 6.47 -11.76
N ILE A 51 1.47 6.95 -10.52
CA ILE A 51 0.27 6.76 -9.71
C ILE A 51 -0.92 7.52 -10.31
N ILE A 52 -0.70 8.76 -10.74
CA ILE A 52 -1.77 9.59 -11.33
C ILE A 52 -2.25 9.00 -12.66
N GLN A 53 -1.37 8.41 -13.47
CA GLN A 53 -1.78 7.73 -14.71
C GLN A 53 -2.59 6.44 -14.47
N LYS A 54 -2.51 5.86 -13.27
CA LYS A 54 -3.18 4.62 -12.88
C LYS A 54 -4.44 4.86 -12.04
N ALA A 55 -4.65 6.10 -11.59
CA ALA A 55 -5.85 6.56 -10.88
C ALA A 55 -6.96 6.92 -11.87
#